data_AF-G4D440-F1
#
_entry.id   AF-G4D440-F1
#
_cell.length_a   1.000
_cell.length_b   1.000
_cell.length_c   1.000
_cell.angle_alpha   90.00
_cell.angle_beta   90.00
_cell.angle_gamma   90.00
#
_symmetry.space_group_name_H-M   'P 1'
#
loop_
_entity.id
_entity.type
_entity.pdbx_description
1 polymer ?
#
loop_
_entity_poly.entity_id
_entity_poly.type
_entity_poly.pdbx_seq_one_letter_code
_entity_poly.pdbx_strand_id
1 'polypeptide(L)'
;MECSKFLEFVHTKFTKDKWPLDVICGYAKRHKLFSGEMLCTRTLYNYVDLGLLKIKSIDLPLKLRRKTSIKRTIKSKRKLGKSIEERPLEIEERSSFGNWEIDTVVPKKNKEEPALITINRKKNKDGNNTKNCNKKFIIS
;
A
#
# COMPACT_ATOMS: atom_id res chain seq x y z
N MET A 1 0.38 -19.89 32.87
CA MET A 1 0.13 -18.60 32.18
C MET A 1 1.23 -17.63 32.57
N GLU A 2 2.23 -17.48 31.73
CA GLU A 2 3.57 -16.92 32.01
C GLU A 2 3.64 -15.39 32.27
N CYS A 3 2.55 -14.69 32.62
CA CYS A 3 2.59 -13.24 32.89
C CYS A 3 1.67 -12.78 34.04
N SER A 4 1.17 -13.69 34.90
CA SER A 4 0.20 -13.34 35.95
C SER A 4 0.73 -12.28 36.92
N LYS A 5 1.97 -12.44 37.39
CA LYS A 5 2.65 -11.49 38.28
C LYS A 5 2.74 -10.08 37.67
N PHE A 6 3.03 -10.00 36.38
CA PHE A 6 3.11 -8.72 35.66
C PHE A 6 1.72 -8.05 35.55
N LEU A 7 0.67 -8.82 35.27
CA LEU A 7 -0.69 -8.29 35.16
C LEU A 7 -1.21 -7.76 36.51
N GLU A 8 -0.91 -8.45 37.62
CA GLU A 8 -1.24 -7.98 38.98
C GLU A 8 -0.50 -6.69 39.33
N PHE A 9 0.79 -6.59 38.96
CA PHE A 9 1.57 -5.37 39.12
C PHE A 9 0.97 -4.21 38.32
N VAL A 10 0.61 -4.44 37.06
CA VAL A 10 -0.05 -3.44 36.20
C VAL A 10 -1.36 -2.98 36.82
N HIS A 11 -2.21 -3.91 37.26
CA HIS A 11 -3.49 -3.58 37.88
C HIS A 11 -3.31 -2.76 39.16
N THR A 12 -2.33 -3.13 40.00
CA THR A 12 -2.04 -2.41 41.25
C THR A 12 -1.58 -0.98 40.97
N LYS A 13 -0.65 -0.80 40.02
CA LYS A 13 -0.12 0.52 39.63
C LYS A 13 -1.14 1.39 38.91
N PHE A 14 -2.00 0.78 38.09
CA PHE A 14 -3.07 1.50 37.40
C PHE A 14 -4.14 1.98 38.39
N THR A 15 -4.55 1.14 39.33
CA THR A 15 -5.65 1.46 40.27
C THR A 15 -5.19 2.36 41.43
N LYS A 16 -4.04 2.08 42.05
CA LYS A 16 -3.54 2.88 43.19
C LYS A 16 -2.85 4.16 42.75
N ASP A 17 -1.89 4.04 41.83
CA ASP A 17 -1.00 5.16 41.46
C ASP A 17 -1.53 5.94 40.25
N LYS A 18 -2.60 5.45 39.58
CA LYS A 18 -3.21 6.04 38.37
C LYS A 18 -2.21 6.28 37.23
N TRP A 19 -1.21 5.41 37.12
CA TRP A 19 -0.20 5.51 36.06
C TRP A 19 -0.74 5.03 34.71
N PRO A 20 -0.39 5.70 33.59
CA PRO A 20 -0.66 5.18 32.25
C PRO A 20 0.05 3.84 32.02
N LEU A 21 -0.55 2.95 31.22
CA LEU A 21 0.01 1.65 30.84
C LEU A 21 1.43 1.79 30.25
N ASP A 22 1.66 2.86 29.49
CA ASP A 22 2.94 3.20 28.85
C ASP A 22 4.03 3.44 29.88
N VAL A 23 3.69 4.16 30.95
CA VAL A 23 4.60 4.51 32.04
C VAL A 23 4.91 3.26 32.86
N ILE A 24 3.90 2.45 33.17
CA ILE A 24 4.09 1.18 33.91
C ILE A 24 5.02 0.24 33.13
N CYS A 25 4.79 0.10 31.82
CA CYS A 25 5.63 -0.70 30.94
C CYS A 25 7.07 -0.13 30.85
N GLY A 26 7.21 1.18 30.69
CA GLY A 26 8.52 1.84 30.65
C GLY A 26 9.30 1.68 31.96
N TYR A 27 8.62 1.82 33.10
CA TYR A 27 9.17 1.64 34.43
C TYR A 27 9.66 0.22 34.65
N ALA A 28 8.80 -0.78 34.37
CA ALA A 28 9.14 -2.19 34.52
C ALA A 28 10.36 -2.59 33.67
N LYS A 29 10.44 -2.06 32.44
CA LYS A 29 11.58 -2.30 31.53
C LYS A 29 12.87 -1.63 32.02
N ARG A 30 12.81 -0.39 32.51
CA ARG A 30 13.98 0.36 32.98
C ARG A 30 14.59 -0.27 34.22
N HIS A 31 13.76 -0.71 35.15
CA HIS A 31 14.18 -1.32 36.41
C HIS A 31 14.36 -2.84 36.33
N LYS A 32 14.18 -3.45 35.15
CA LYS A 32 14.32 -4.90 34.91
C LYS A 32 13.57 -5.75 35.95
N LEU A 33 12.35 -5.36 36.31
CA LEU A 33 11.58 -6.05 37.36
C LEU A 33 11.16 -7.48 36.97
N PHE A 34 11.11 -7.79 35.68
CA PHE A 34 10.64 -9.07 35.16
C PHE A 34 11.64 -9.59 34.12
N SER A 35 12.05 -10.86 34.25
CA SER A 35 13.14 -11.47 33.45
C SER A 35 12.65 -12.17 32.16
N GLY A 36 11.58 -11.67 31.55
CA GLY A 36 11.02 -12.20 30.29
C GLY A 36 9.50 -12.34 30.26
N GLU A 37 8.87 -12.46 31.43
CA GLU A 37 7.42 -12.59 31.64
C GLU A 37 6.64 -11.26 31.50
N MET A 38 7.09 -10.36 30.61
CA MET A 38 6.56 -9.00 30.51
C MET A 38 5.90 -8.75 29.16
N LEU A 39 4.70 -8.18 29.18
CA LEU A 39 3.99 -7.78 27.97
C LEU A 39 4.44 -6.40 27.51
N CYS A 40 4.47 -6.20 26.19
CA CYS A 40 4.67 -4.88 25.62
C CYS A 40 3.42 -4.01 25.75
N THR A 41 3.61 -2.69 25.67
CA THR A 41 2.52 -1.70 25.80
C THR A 41 1.40 -1.94 24.81
N ARG A 42 1.73 -2.32 23.57
CA ARG A 42 0.73 -2.65 22.53
C ARG A 42 -0.16 -3.81 22.95
N THR A 43 0.41 -4.87 23.51
CA THR A 43 -0.36 -6.03 23.99
C THR A 43 -1.28 -5.65 25.15
N LEU A 44 -0.79 -4.82 26.08
CA LEU A 44 -1.61 -4.28 27.17
C LEU A 44 -2.84 -3.52 26.65
N TYR A 45 -2.66 -2.59 25.71
CA TYR A 45 -3.79 -1.89 25.10
C TYR A 45 -4.76 -2.82 24.38
N ASN A 46 -4.24 -3.82 23.66
CA ASN A 46 -5.08 -4.82 22.99
C ASN A 46 -5.91 -5.62 24.01
N TYR A 47 -5.33 -5.98 25.16
CA TYR A 47 -6.05 -6.69 26.21
C TYR A 47 -7.13 -5.84 26.87
N VAL A 48 -6.90 -4.53 27.02
CA VAL A 48 -7.94 -3.59 27.44
C VAL A 48 -9.08 -3.52 26.42
N ASP A 49 -8.76 -3.48 25.12
CA ASP A 49 -9.78 -3.46 24.05
C ASP A 49 -10.59 -4.75 23.98
N LEU A 50 -9.95 -5.88 24.24
CA LEU A 50 -10.60 -7.18 24.30
C LEU A 50 -11.34 -7.41 25.63
N GLY A 51 -11.22 -6.50 26.61
CA GLY A 51 -11.83 -6.65 27.94
C GLY A 51 -11.21 -7.76 28.79
N LEU A 52 -9.99 -8.20 28.47
CA LEU A 52 -9.27 -9.25 29.20
C LEU A 52 -8.64 -8.74 30.52
N LEU A 53 -8.56 -7.41 30.67
CA LEU A 53 -8.10 -6.73 31.86
C LEU A 53 -9.28 -6.12 32.60
N LYS A 54 -9.22 -6.06 33.93
CA LYS A 54 -10.17 -5.31 34.78
C LYS A 54 -10.00 -3.78 34.66
N ILE A 55 -9.62 -3.29 33.50
CA ILE A 55 -9.41 -1.87 33.18
C ILE A 55 -10.34 -1.57 32.01
N LYS A 56 -11.20 -0.56 32.14
CA LYS A 56 -12.12 -0.21 31.05
C LYS A 56 -11.45 0.80 30.12
N SER A 57 -11.82 0.76 28.84
CA SER A 57 -11.33 1.72 27.84
C SER A 57 -11.64 3.18 28.21
N ILE A 58 -12.72 3.42 28.95
CA ILE A 58 -13.10 4.74 29.49
C ILE A 58 -12.06 5.33 30.46
N ASP A 59 -11.30 4.48 31.14
CA ASP A 59 -10.31 4.89 32.14
C ASP A 59 -8.99 5.33 31.48
N LEU A 60 -8.89 5.26 30.14
CA LEU A 60 -7.72 5.66 29.36
C LEU A 60 -8.00 6.99 28.63
N PRO A 61 -7.79 8.14 29.29
CA PRO A 61 -8.12 9.46 28.73
C PRO A 61 -7.35 9.78 27.43
N LEU A 62 -6.11 9.27 27.31
CA LEU A 62 -5.29 9.40 26.10
C LEU A 62 -5.90 8.70 24.89
N LYS A 63 -6.67 7.62 25.11
CA LYS A 63 -7.30 6.86 24.05
C LYS A 63 -8.53 7.58 23.52
N LEU A 64 -9.35 8.11 24.41
CA LEU A 64 -10.56 8.86 24.05
C LEU A 64 -10.23 10.16 23.30
N ARG A 65 -9.07 10.78 23.57
CA ARG A 65 -8.63 12.01 22.88
C ARG A 65 -8.19 11.77 21.42
N ARG A 66 -7.74 10.58 21.06
CA ARG A 66 -7.23 10.30 19.71
C ARG A 66 -8.39 10.16 18.73
N LYS A 67 -8.42 10.99 17.69
CA LYS A 67 -9.33 10.81 16.56
C LYS A 67 -8.93 9.54 15.79
N THR A 68 -9.78 8.52 15.82
CA THR A 68 -9.57 7.33 14.99
C THR A 68 -9.85 7.70 13.55
N SER A 69 -8.82 7.67 12.70
CA SER A 69 -9.00 7.85 11.26
C SER A 69 -9.79 6.66 10.70
N ILE A 70 -10.92 6.94 10.06
CA ILE A 70 -11.71 5.93 9.35
C ILE A 70 -10.92 5.53 8.10
N LYS A 71 -10.61 4.24 7.94
CA LYS A 71 -10.01 3.71 6.71
C LYS A 71 -11.01 3.91 5.56
N ARG A 72 -10.72 4.86 4.66
CA ARG A 72 -11.52 5.08 3.44
C ARG A 72 -10.97 4.21 2.32
N THR A 73 -11.78 3.28 1.82
CA THR A 73 -11.47 2.56 0.58
C THR A 73 -11.75 3.48 -0.60
N ILE A 74 -10.69 4.02 -1.22
CA ILE A 74 -10.80 4.84 -2.43
C ILE A 74 -11.00 3.89 -3.62
N LYS A 75 -12.15 3.97 -4.30
CA LYS A 75 -12.34 3.28 -5.58
C LYS A 75 -11.58 4.02 -6.68
N SER A 76 -10.84 3.30 -7.52
CA SER A 76 -10.18 3.87 -8.70
C SER A 76 -11.24 4.47 -9.64
N LYS A 77 -11.10 5.76 -9.98
CA LYS A 77 -11.99 6.43 -10.92
C LYS A 77 -11.69 6.09 -12.39
N ARG A 78 -10.51 5.55 -12.68
CA ARG A 78 -10.06 5.28 -14.05
C ARG A 78 -10.60 3.93 -14.51
N LYS A 79 -11.33 3.93 -15.64
CA LYS A 79 -11.63 2.71 -16.40
C LYS A 79 -10.42 2.41 -17.27
N LEU A 80 -9.75 1.27 -17.01
CA LEU A 80 -8.75 0.75 -17.94
C LEU A 80 -9.52 0.31 -19.20
N GLY A 81 -8.98 0.61 -20.39
CA GLY A 81 -9.64 0.31 -21.66
C GLY A 81 -9.84 -1.19 -21.92
N LYS A 82 -10.29 -1.54 -23.12
CA LYS A 82 -10.47 -2.93 -23.54
C LYS A 82 -9.13 -3.68 -23.63
N SER A 83 -9.17 -5.00 -23.46
CA SER A 83 -7.98 -5.85 -23.64
C SER A 83 -7.50 -5.80 -25.09
N ILE A 84 -6.20 -5.98 -25.30
CA ILE A 84 -5.60 -6.08 -26.64
C ILE A 84 -6.16 -7.28 -27.41
N GLU A 85 -6.60 -8.32 -26.70
CA GLU A 85 -7.19 -9.53 -27.28
C GLU A 85 -8.57 -9.29 -27.91
N GLU A 86 -9.28 -8.22 -27.52
CA GLU A 86 -10.64 -7.91 -27.99
C GLU A 86 -10.65 -7.11 -29.32
N ARG A 87 -9.48 -6.94 -29.95
CA ARG A 87 -9.37 -6.19 -31.22
C ARG A 87 -10.04 -6.97 -32.37
N PRO A 88 -10.77 -6.30 -33.29
CA PRO A 88 -11.37 -6.97 -34.43
C PRO A 88 -10.31 -7.56 -35.37
N LEU A 89 -10.59 -8.75 -35.92
CA LEU A 89 -9.70 -9.52 -36.79
C LEU A 89 -9.32 -8.77 -38.08
N GLU A 90 -10.18 -7.88 -38.56
CA GLU A 90 -9.92 -7.02 -39.73
C GLU A 90 -8.65 -6.15 -39.56
N ILE A 91 -8.28 -5.82 -38.32
CA ILE A 91 -7.04 -5.09 -38.00
C ILE A 91 -5.81 -5.98 -38.20
N GLU A 92 -5.94 -7.29 -38.04
CA GLU A 92 -4.86 -8.25 -38.23
C GLU A 92 -4.53 -8.48 -39.72
N GLU A 93 -5.54 -8.39 -40.59
CA GLU A 93 -5.38 -8.52 -42.05
C GLU A 93 -4.59 -7.35 -42.67
N ARG A 94 -4.49 -6.20 -41.98
CA ARG A 94 -3.63 -5.05 -42.33
C ARG A 94 -3.72 -4.61 -43.81
N SER A 95 -4.89 -4.76 -44.44
CA SER A 95 -5.08 -4.51 -45.87
C SER A 95 -5.44 -3.05 -46.21
N SER A 96 -5.88 -2.26 -45.22
CA SER A 96 -6.36 -0.89 -45.42
C SER A 96 -5.25 0.16 -45.35
N PHE A 97 -5.22 1.03 -46.36
CA PHE A 97 -4.29 2.17 -46.46
C PHE A 97 -4.71 3.28 -45.49
N GLY A 98 -3.73 3.89 -44.80
CA GLY A 98 -3.96 5.06 -43.94
C GLY A 98 -3.86 4.80 -42.44
N ASN A 99 -3.69 3.54 -42.02
CA ASN A 99 -3.44 3.20 -40.62
C ASN A 99 -2.01 3.57 -40.24
N TRP A 100 -1.88 4.35 -39.16
CA TRP A 100 -0.60 4.64 -38.51
C TRP A 100 -0.45 3.68 -37.32
N GLU A 101 0.62 2.90 -37.30
CA GLU A 101 0.95 2.04 -36.15
C GLU A 101 1.91 2.80 -35.24
N ILE A 102 1.59 2.84 -33.93
CA ILE A 102 2.42 3.46 -32.90
C ILE A 102 2.91 2.36 -31.97
N ASP A 103 4.20 2.06 -32.03
CA ASP A 103 4.84 1.12 -31.11
C ASP A 103 5.53 1.90 -29.99
N THR A 104 5.29 1.50 -28.74
CA THR A 104 5.95 2.09 -27.56
C THR A 104 6.73 1.03 -26.81
N VAL A 105 8.03 1.25 -26.62
CA VAL A 105 8.89 0.40 -25.79
C VAL A 105 9.14 1.12 -24.48
N VAL A 106 8.65 0.54 -23.38
CA VAL A 106 8.88 1.04 -22.02
C VAL A 106 10.02 0.23 -21.39
N PRO A 107 11.13 0.87 -20.97
CA PRO A 107 12.23 0.18 -20.32
C PRO A 107 11.80 -0.38 -18.95
N LYS A 108 12.27 -1.59 -18.62
CA LYS A 108 11.87 -2.35 -17.42
C LYS A 108 12.41 -1.75 -16.11
N LYS A 109 13.48 -0.96 -16.17
CA LYS A 109 14.31 -0.66 -15.00
C LYS A 109 13.86 0.55 -14.19
N ASN A 110 13.29 1.60 -14.80
CA ASN A 110 12.86 2.80 -14.06
C ASN A 110 11.62 3.46 -14.69
N LYS A 111 10.66 3.90 -13.87
CA LYS A 111 9.46 4.65 -14.32
C LYS A 111 9.79 6.09 -14.75
N GLU A 112 11.00 6.56 -14.48
CA GLU A 112 11.51 7.90 -14.80
C GLU A 112 12.37 7.91 -16.08
N GLU A 113 12.62 6.75 -16.70
CA GLU A 113 13.34 6.68 -17.97
C GLU A 113 12.39 6.96 -19.15
N PRO A 114 12.81 7.77 -20.13
CA PRO A 114 11.96 8.15 -21.23
C PRO A 114 11.54 6.94 -22.08
N ALA A 115 10.28 6.91 -22.50
CA ALA A 115 9.77 5.87 -23.38
C ALA A 115 10.17 6.17 -24.84
N LEU A 116 10.53 5.11 -25.58
CA LEU A 116 10.78 5.21 -27.02
C LEU A 116 9.48 4.93 -27.77
N ILE A 117 9.03 5.91 -28.55
CA ILE A 117 7.89 5.76 -29.45
C ILE A 117 8.38 5.70 -30.90
N THR A 118 7.96 4.67 -31.62
CA THR A 118 8.18 4.52 -33.06
C THR A 118 6.84 4.64 -33.77
N ILE A 119 6.75 5.58 -34.71
CA ILE A 119 5.56 5.77 -35.53
C ILE A 119 5.88 5.27 -36.94
N ASN A 120 5.14 4.26 -37.39
CA ASN A 120 5.31 3.64 -38.70
C ASN A 120 4.06 3.88 -39.55
N ARG A 121 4.25 4.39 -40.76
CA ARG A 121 3.20 4.49 -41.78
C ARG A 121 3.40 3.41 -42.83
N LYS A 122 2.46 2.47 -42.94
CA LYS A 122 2.50 1.42 -43.98
C LYS A 122 1.72 1.86 -45.22
N LYS A 123 2.22 1.46 -46.40
CA LYS A 123 1.55 1.60 -47.71
C LYS A 123 1.35 0.19 -48.32
N ASN A 124 0.34 0.04 -49.17
CA ASN A 124 -0.01 -1.24 -49.83
C ASN A 124 1.10 -1.70 -50.79
N LYS A 125 1.11 -3.00 -51.14
CA LYS A 125 2.15 -3.66 -51.97
C LYS A 125 2.11 -3.32 -53.47
N ASP A 126 1.31 -2.34 -53.89
CA ASP A 126 1.19 -1.99 -55.30
C ASP A 126 2.28 -0.97 -55.69
N GLY A 127 3.13 -1.40 -56.62
CA GLY A 127 4.43 -0.84 -56.93
C GLY A 127 4.48 0.69 -57.09
N ASN A 128 5.39 1.33 -56.36
CA ASN A 128 6.52 2.08 -56.93
C ASN A 128 7.34 2.77 -55.83
N ASN A 129 8.65 2.54 -55.90
CA ASN A 129 9.76 3.14 -55.16
C ASN A 129 9.47 4.49 -54.45
N THR A 130 9.16 4.48 -53.15
CA THR A 130 9.33 5.68 -52.29
C THR A 130 9.63 5.28 -50.83
N LYS A 131 10.56 6.03 -50.22
CA LYS A 131 11.25 5.78 -48.94
C LYS A 131 10.31 5.52 -47.75
N ASN A 132 10.63 4.49 -46.94
CA ASN A 132 10.01 4.28 -45.62
C ASN A 132 10.22 5.53 -44.73
N CYS A 133 9.13 6.11 -44.25
CA CYS A 133 9.14 7.29 -43.39
C CYS A 133 8.99 6.85 -41.93
N ASN A 134 10.08 6.39 -41.30
CA ASN A 134 10.09 6.05 -39.89
C ASN A 134 10.52 7.28 -39.09
N LYS A 135 9.70 7.70 -38.12
CA LYS A 135 10.09 8.74 -37.16
C LYS A 135 10.18 8.12 -35.77
N LYS A 136 11.34 8.30 -35.14
CA LYS A 136 11.58 7.91 -33.75
C LYS A 136 11.43 9.14 -32.87
N PHE A 137 10.64 9.02 -31.81
CA PHE A 137 10.46 10.07 -30.82
C PHE A 137 10.80 9.52 -29.43
N ILE A 138 11.50 10.31 -28.64
CA ILE A 138 11.76 10.04 -27.23
C ILE A 138 10.75 10.88 -26.45
N ILE A 139 9.93 10.23 -25.63
CA ILE A 139 8.97 10.90 -24.77
C ILE A 139 9.46 10.76 -23.32
N SER A 140 9.94 11.89 -22.78
CA SER A 140 10.36 12.07 -21.39
C SER A 140 9.20 12.45 -20.49
#